data_AF-A0A139PZU9-F1
#
_entry.id   AF-A0A139PZU9-F1
#
_cell.length_a   1.000
_cell.length_b   1.000
_cell.length_c   1.000
_cell.angle_alpha   90.00
_cell.angle_beta   90.00
_cell.angle_gamma   90.00
#
_symmetry.space_group_name_H-M   'P 1'
#
loop_
_entity.id
_entity.type
_entity.pdbx_description
1 polymer ?
#
loop_
_entity_poly.entity_id
_entity_poly.type
_entity_poly.pdbx_seq_one_letter_code
_entity_poly.pdbx_strand_id
1 'polypeptide(L)'
;MTTGQAYVHGAESAVGFIVLFQTGWFIESMWSQTMVIHMLRSAKIPFLQSRPAWLVLVTTLLAAAFVTFLPYSPLAILLHLTPLKPIYFIFLLFIIILYMISVTIVKKIYIKKYQEWL
;
A
#
# COMPACT_ATOMS: atom_id res chain seq x y z
N MET A 1 -31.52 -30.96 14.15
CA MET A 1 -30.24 -30.33 14.56
C MET A 1 -29.44 -29.99 13.30
N THR A 2 -29.81 -28.92 12.58
CA THR A 2 -29.23 -28.54 11.28
C THR A 2 -28.73 -27.09 11.23
N THR A 3 -28.94 -26.32 12.30
CA THR A 3 -28.55 -24.91 12.36
C THR A 3 -27.05 -24.72 12.61
N GLY A 4 -26.37 -25.61 13.34
CA GLY A 4 -24.94 -25.43 13.69
C GLY A 4 -23.97 -25.43 12.51
N GLN A 5 -24.20 -26.26 11.48
CA GLN A 5 -23.28 -26.38 10.33
C GLN A 5 -23.28 -25.13 9.43
N ALA A 6 -24.44 -24.48 9.26
CA ALA A 6 -24.55 -23.25 8.46
C ALA A 6 -23.87 -22.05 9.14
N TYR A 7 -23.95 -21.94 10.46
CA TYR A 7 -23.24 -20.88 11.21
C TYR A 7 -21.72 -21.07 11.16
N VAL A 8 -21.24 -22.31 11.24
CA VAL A 8 -19.80 -22.61 11.19
C VAL A 8 -19.22 -22.27 9.81
N HIS A 9 -19.90 -22.60 8.71
CA HIS A 9 -19.46 -22.17 7.38
C HIS A 9 -19.52 -20.66 7.16
N GLY A 10 -20.52 -19.96 7.73
CA GLY A 10 -20.58 -18.50 7.73
C GLY A 10 -19.44 -17.86 8.53
N ALA A 11 -19.08 -18.46 9.67
CA ALA A 11 -17.99 -17.98 10.52
C ALA A 11 -16.61 -18.22 9.88
N GLU A 12 -16.33 -19.42 9.37
CA GLU A 12 -15.04 -19.71 8.73
C GLU A 12 -14.81 -18.89 7.46
N SER A 13 -15.85 -18.69 6.64
CA SER A 13 -15.78 -17.81 5.47
C SER A 13 -15.57 -16.35 5.87
N ALA A 14 -16.17 -15.89 6.98
CA ALA A 14 -15.93 -14.55 7.52
C ALA A 14 -14.49 -14.39 8.02
N VAL A 15 -13.92 -15.37 8.75
CA VAL A 15 -12.52 -15.32 9.21
C VAL A 15 -11.57 -15.26 8.02
N GLY A 16 -11.78 -16.09 6.99
CA GLY A 16 -10.97 -16.05 5.77
C GLY A 16 -11.01 -14.68 5.07
N PHE A 17 -12.18 -14.06 4.99
CA PHE A 17 -12.33 -12.71 4.45
C PHE A 17 -11.62 -11.65 5.29
N ILE A 18 -11.76 -11.70 6.62
CA ILE A 18 -11.11 -10.75 7.54
C ILE A 18 -9.60 -10.79 7.37
N VAL A 19 -9.00 -11.97 7.36
CA VAL A 19 -7.53 -12.15 7.20
C VAL A 19 -7.07 -11.68 5.82
N LEU A 20 -7.83 -11.95 4.77
CA LEU A 20 -7.55 -11.47 3.42
C LEU A 20 -7.58 -9.93 3.35
N PHE A 21 -8.62 -9.32 3.92
CA PHE A 21 -8.78 -7.87 3.97
C PHE A 21 -7.69 -7.21 4.81
N GLN A 22 -7.39 -7.76 6.00
CA GLN A 22 -6.31 -7.30 6.87
C GLN A 22 -4.96 -7.31 6.14
N THR A 23 -4.67 -8.37 5.38
CA THR A 23 -3.44 -8.46 4.60
C THR A 23 -3.40 -7.40 3.50
N GLY A 24 -4.48 -7.26 2.73
CA GLY A 24 -4.58 -6.26 1.67
C GLY A 24 -4.40 -4.85 2.22
N TRP A 25 -5.17 -4.51 3.25
CA TRP A 25 -5.14 -3.23 3.96
C TRP A 25 -3.74 -2.92 4.50
N PHE A 26 -3.09 -3.89 5.14
CA PHE A 26 -1.73 -3.72 5.66
C PHE A 26 -0.73 -3.37 4.56
N ILE A 27 -0.73 -4.12 3.45
CA ILE A 27 0.17 -3.87 2.33
C ILE A 27 -0.12 -2.49 1.71
N GLU A 28 -1.39 -2.17 1.49
CA GLU A 28 -1.80 -0.88 0.91
C GLU A 28 -1.34 0.28 1.79
N SER A 29 -1.55 0.20 3.10
CA SER A 29 -1.14 1.23 4.05
C SER A 29 0.38 1.39 4.10
N MET A 30 1.15 0.29 4.02
CA MET A 30 2.62 0.37 3.99
C MET A 30 3.15 1.01 2.72
N TRP A 31 2.53 0.69 1.58
CA TRP A 31 2.86 1.33 0.31
C TRP A 31 2.54 2.82 0.33
N SER A 32 1.32 3.20 0.74
CA SER A 32 0.91 4.61 0.77
C SER A 32 1.79 5.44 1.71
N GLN A 33 2.12 4.93 2.90
CA GLN A 33 3.02 5.61 3.85
C GLN A 33 4.42 5.85 3.26
N THR A 34 5.01 4.82 2.65
CA THR A 34 6.34 4.94 2.02
C THR A 34 6.33 6.01 0.93
N MET A 35 5.27 6.06 0.12
CA MET A 35 5.12 7.03 -0.96
C MET A 35 4.88 8.44 -0.43
N VAL A 36 4.05 8.62 0.60
CA VAL A 36 3.80 9.92 1.24
C VAL A 36 5.08 10.56 1.74
N ILE A 37 5.92 9.80 2.44
CA ILE A 37 7.20 10.30 2.97
C ILE A 37 8.08 10.82 1.82
N HIS A 38 8.13 10.09 0.69
CA HIS A 38 8.88 10.53 -0.48
C HIS A 38 8.28 11.79 -1.13
N MET A 39 6.96 11.90 -1.18
CA MET A 39 6.28 13.05 -1.79
C MET A 39 6.36 14.33 -0.95
N LEU A 40 6.43 14.19 0.38
CA LEU A 40 6.58 15.30 1.32
C LEU A 40 8.02 15.80 1.43
N ARG A 41 9.03 14.94 1.26
CA ARG A 41 10.45 15.31 1.47
C ARG A 41 11.00 16.39 0.51
N SER A 42 10.43 16.57 -0.67
CA SER A 42 10.97 17.55 -1.65
C SER A 42 9.86 18.19 -2.46
N ALA A 43 9.96 19.49 -2.76
CA ALA A 43 8.98 20.27 -3.50
C ALA A 43 8.66 19.75 -4.89
N LYS A 44 9.63 19.06 -5.49
CA LYS A 44 9.59 18.62 -6.88
C LYS A 44 8.89 17.27 -6.99
N ILE A 45 8.40 16.96 -8.18
CA ILE A 45 7.87 15.62 -8.48
C ILE A 45 9.04 14.63 -8.38
N PRO A 46 9.03 13.70 -7.40
CA PRO A 46 10.18 12.86 -7.08
C PRO A 46 10.59 11.92 -8.23
N PHE A 47 9.72 11.67 -9.21
CA PHE A 47 9.99 10.78 -10.34
C PHE A 47 10.25 11.49 -11.68
N LEU A 48 9.80 12.74 -11.83
CA LEU A 48 9.76 13.42 -13.14
C LEU A 48 10.65 14.67 -13.20
N GLN A 49 10.95 15.31 -12.07
CA GLN A 49 11.62 16.61 -12.06
C GLN A 49 12.81 16.72 -11.10
N SER A 50 12.81 15.98 -9.99
CA SER A 50 14.03 15.70 -9.24
C SER A 50 14.50 14.34 -9.72
N ARG A 51 15.72 14.20 -10.25
CA ARG A 51 16.37 12.89 -10.32
C ARG A 51 16.43 12.39 -8.87
N PRO A 52 15.60 11.42 -8.44
CA PRO A 52 15.75 10.92 -7.09
C PRO A 52 17.07 10.16 -7.11
N ALA A 53 18.00 10.56 -6.24
CA ALA A 53 19.24 9.82 -6.02
C ALA A 53 18.89 8.34 -5.96
N TRP A 54 19.50 7.53 -6.83
CA TRP A 54 19.33 6.08 -7.00
C TRP A 54 18.93 5.33 -5.71
N LEU A 55 19.50 5.74 -4.57
CA LEU A 55 19.17 5.31 -3.21
C LEU A 55 17.66 5.29 -2.90
N VAL A 56 16.90 6.31 -3.28
CA VAL A 56 15.46 6.41 -2.97
C VAL A 56 14.68 5.36 -3.74
N LEU A 57 14.87 5.27 -5.06
CA LEU A 57 14.23 4.23 -5.88
C LEU A 57 14.55 2.82 -5.38
N VAL A 58 15.83 2.58 -5.04
CA VAL A 58 16.26 1.29 -4.46
C VAL A 58 15.58 1.03 -3.13
N THR A 59 15.52 2.01 -2.21
CA THR A 59 14.82 1.83 -0.93
C THR A 59 13.32 1.60 -1.10
N THR A 60 12.67 2.26 -2.04
CA THR A 60 11.24 2.06 -2.31
C THR A 60 10.98 0.68 -2.92
N LEU A 61 11.81 0.24 -3.86
CA LEU A 61 11.75 -1.11 -4.44
C LEU A 61 12.02 -2.20 -3.40
N LEU A 62 13.01 -2.00 -2.53
CA LEU A 62 13.32 -2.93 -1.44
C LEU A 62 12.20 -2.97 -0.40
N ALA A 63 11.64 -1.82 -0.01
CA ALA A 63 10.51 -1.75 0.91
C ALA A 63 9.26 -2.41 0.31
N ALA A 64 8.94 -2.11 -0.96
CA ALA A 64 7.84 -2.73 -1.68
C ALA A 64 8.03 -4.25 -1.80
N ALA A 65 9.23 -4.72 -2.14
CA ALA A 65 9.56 -6.15 -2.21
C ALA A 65 9.45 -6.81 -0.84
N PHE A 66 9.97 -6.18 0.21
CA PHE A 66 9.90 -6.68 1.59
C PHE A 66 8.45 -6.83 2.07
N VAL A 67 7.64 -5.79 1.91
CA VAL A 67 6.22 -5.79 2.29
C VAL A 67 5.43 -6.81 1.46
N THR A 68 5.75 -6.95 0.17
CA THR A 68 5.11 -7.94 -0.72
C THR A 68 5.50 -9.37 -0.36
N PHE A 69 6.72 -9.58 0.14
CA PHE A 69 7.22 -10.90 0.53
C PHE A 69 6.80 -11.30 1.96
N LEU A 70 6.41 -10.33 2.80
CA LEU A 70 6.03 -10.55 4.19
C LEU A 70 4.93 -11.61 4.37
N PRO A 71 3.83 -11.62 3.58
CA PRO A 71 2.78 -12.65 3.67
C PRO A 71 3.24 -14.06 3.28
N TYR A 72 4.39 -14.18 2.61
CA TYR A 72 4.99 -15.47 2.20
C TYR A 72 6.08 -15.95 3.16
N SER A 73 6.39 -15.15 4.19
CA SER A 73 7.42 -15.46 5.17
C SER A 73 6.83 -16.11 6.42
N PRO A 74 7.65 -16.74 7.29
CA PRO A 74 7.19 -17.29 8.58
C PRO A 74 6.56 -16.24 9.51
N LEU A 75 6.89 -14.95 9.31
CA LEU A 75 6.32 -13.83 10.04
C LEU A 75 4.83 -13.59 9.69
N ALA A 76 4.34 -14.15 8.58
CA ALA A 76 2.93 -14.06 8.19
C ALA A 76 1.99 -14.62 9.26
N ILE A 77 2.41 -15.68 9.97
CA ILE A 77 1.62 -16.28 11.06
C ILE A 77 1.48 -15.29 12.22
N LEU A 78 2.55 -14.57 12.57
CA LEU A 78 2.57 -13.60 13.67
C LEU A 78 1.72 -12.36 13.37
N LEU A 79 1.64 -11.97 12.11
CA LEU A 79 0.91 -10.78 11.66
C LEU A 79 -0.50 -11.09 11.13
N HIS A 80 -0.92 -12.36 11.20
CA HIS A 80 -2.16 -12.87 10.61
C HIS A 80 -2.31 -12.44 9.14
N LEU A 81 -1.28 -12.70 8.34
CA LEU A 81 -1.23 -12.40 6.92
C LEU A 81 -1.49 -13.66 6.10
N THR A 82 -2.25 -13.52 5.03
CA THR A 82 -2.48 -14.59 4.05
C THR A 82 -1.88 -14.20 2.70
N PRO A 83 -1.35 -15.14 1.92
CA PRO A 83 -0.95 -14.86 0.55
C PRO A 83 -2.13 -14.30 -0.26
N LEU A 84 -1.87 -13.20 -0.97
CA LEU A 84 -2.83 -12.51 -1.84
C LEU A 84 -2.71 -13.01 -3.27
N LYS A 85 -3.83 -13.03 -3.99
CA LYS A 85 -3.83 -13.37 -5.43
C LYS A 85 -3.00 -12.33 -6.21
N PRO A 86 -2.21 -12.72 -7.22
CA PRO A 86 -1.38 -11.81 -8.01
C PRO A 86 -2.14 -10.61 -8.60
N ILE A 87 -3.42 -10.80 -8.96
CA ILE A 87 -4.29 -9.74 -9.49
C ILE A 87 -4.46 -8.56 -8.52
N TYR A 88 -4.38 -8.81 -7.21
CA TYR A 88 -4.44 -7.77 -6.17
C TYR A 88 -3.34 -6.73 -6.35
N PHE A 89 -2.12 -7.16 -6.71
CA PHE A 89 -0.99 -6.25 -6.89
C PHE A 89 -1.15 -5.35 -8.11
N ILE A 90 -1.86 -5.79 -9.14
CA ILE A 90 -2.19 -4.95 -10.30
C ILE A 90 -3.14 -3.82 -9.88
N PHE A 91 -4.18 -4.14 -9.12
CA PHE A 91 -5.09 -3.12 -8.57
C PHE A 91 -4.39 -2.19 -7.57
N LEU A 92 -3.53 -2.73 -6.71
CA LEU A 92 -2.72 -1.96 -5.77
C LEU A 92 -1.84 -0.95 -6.52
N LEU A 93 -1.11 -1.39 -7.55
CA LEU A 93 -0.30 -0.49 -8.38
C LEU A 93 -1.14 0.62 -9.00
N PHE A 94 -2.32 0.28 -9.53
CA PHE A 94 -3.23 1.26 -10.10
C PHE A 94 -3.67 2.30 -9.07
N ILE A 95 -4.10 1.87 -7.88
CA ILE A 95 -4.51 2.77 -6.78
C ILE A 95 -3.36 3.67 -6.34
N ILE A 96 -2.15 3.12 -6.19
CA ILE A 96 -0.96 3.89 -5.80
C ILE A 96 -0.60 4.93 -6.85
N ILE A 97 -0.74 4.62 -8.15
CA ILE A 97 -0.53 5.59 -9.22
C ILE A 97 -1.56 6.73 -9.13
N LEU A 98 -2.84 6.41 -8.96
CA LEU A 98 -3.90 7.41 -8.76
C LEU A 98 -3.63 8.29 -7.54
N TYR A 99 -3.17 7.69 -6.45
CA TYR A 99 -2.80 8.39 -5.23
C TYR A 99 -1.66 9.39 -5.48
N MET A 100 -0.58 8.95 -6.14
CA MET A 100 0.54 9.82 -6.50
C MET A 100 0.12 11.00 -7.37
N ILE A 101 -0.74 10.76 -8.36
CA ILE A 101 -1.29 11.81 -9.22
C ILE A 101 -2.06 12.82 -8.37
N SER A 102 -2.92 12.33 -7.48
CA SER A 102 -3.74 13.16 -6.59
C SER A 102 -2.88 14.06 -5.69
N VAL A 103 -1.88 13.49 -5.00
CA VAL A 103 -0.98 14.26 -4.14
C VAL A 103 -0.18 15.28 -4.95
N THR A 104 0.26 14.93 -6.17
CA THR A 104 0.98 15.85 -7.05
C THR A 104 0.10 17.04 -7.48
N ILE A 105 -1.17 16.78 -7.81
CA ILE A 105 -2.14 17.82 -8.17
C ILE A 105 -2.38 18.76 -6.99
N VAL A 106 -2.68 18.21 -5.82
CA VAL A 106 -2.93 18.99 -4.59
C VAL A 106 -1.74 19.87 -4.27
N LYS A 107 -0.52 19.31 -4.35
CA LYS A 107 0.72 20.05 -4.12
C LYS A 107 0.94 21.18 -5.12
N LYS A 108 0.67 20.95 -6.40
CA LYS A 108 0.78 21.98 -7.44
C LYS A 108 -0.21 23.11 -7.22
N ILE A 109 -1.45 22.79 -6.80
CA ILE A 109 -2.47 23.77 -6.45
C ILE A 109 -2.02 24.57 -5.22
N TYR A 110 -1.50 23.90 -4.18
CA TYR A 110 -1.02 24.53 -2.96
C TYR A 110 0.12 25.51 -3.23
N ILE A 111 1.18 25.08 -3.93
CA ILE A 111 2.33 25.94 -4.27
C ILE A 111 1.88 27.13 -5.13
N LYS A 112 0.98 26.91 -6.11
CA LYS A 112 0.46 27.99 -6.95
C LYS A 112 -0.31 29.03 -6.13
N LYS A 113 -1.11 28.58 -5.14
CA LYS A 113 -1.99 29.44 -4.35
C LYS A 113 -1.26 30.18 -3.24
N TYR A 114 -0.31 29.52 -2.56
CA TYR A 114 0.32 30.07 -1.37
C TYR A 114 1.74 30.59 -1.60
N GLN A 115 2.39 30.27 -2.74
CA GLN A 115 3.79 30.63 -3.07
C GLN A 115 4.84 30.21 -2.04
N GLU A 116 4.42 29.62 -0.93
CA GLU A 116 5.25 29.09 0.13
C GLU A 116 5.34 27.57 0.03
N TRP A 117 6.52 27.08 0.41
CA TRP A 117 6.79 25.66 0.54
C TRP A 117 6.66 25.31 2.03
N LEU A 118 5.80 24.34 2.36
CA LEU A 118 5.70 23.77 3.72
C LEU A 118 7.03 23.12 4.12
#